data_AF-A0A7D3VVT8-F1
#
_entry.id   AF-A0A7D3VVT8-F1
#
_cell.length_a   1.000
_cell.length_b   1.000
_cell.length_c   1.000
_cell.angle_alpha   90.00
_cell.angle_beta   90.00
_cell.angle_gamma   90.00
#
_symmetry.space_group_name_H-M   'P 1'
#
loop_
_entity.id
_entity.type
_entity.pdbx_description
1 polymer ?
#
loop_
_entity_poly.entity_id
_entity_poly.type
_entity_poly.pdbx_seq_one_letter_code
_entity_poly.pdbx_strand_id
1 'polypeptide(L)'
;MRKIVIGGLAAALALGLTACGSNGGGAAAAPSSPAGSPPASSEPTQTPTSTPGASTPSEPSAPRSPGAPVVRHTPLAQPGGQQVKSKWGTLQYLAPGKYLVGNIGFFVANDTVLQVAGGTCPDGSAPSDDSKCSIDGLDEWVQAAPHNAVVQFSGQAATLIRETQ
;
A
#
# COMPACT_ATOMS: atom_id res chain seq x y z
N MET A 1 0.55 41.20 40.41
CA MET A 1 1.24 40.21 41.27
C MET A 1 0.21 39.43 42.08
N ARG A 2 -0.17 38.22 41.65
CA ARG A 2 -0.76 37.19 42.52
C ARG A 2 -0.20 35.85 42.09
N LYS A 3 0.58 35.25 42.98
CA LYS A 3 1.20 33.93 42.86
C LYS A 3 0.15 32.87 43.22
N ILE A 4 0.07 31.80 42.46
CA ILE A 4 -0.58 30.56 42.89
C ILE A 4 0.44 29.45 42.66
N VAL A 5 0.85 28.81 43.76
CA VAL A 5 1.73 27.64 43.80
C VAL A 5 0.94 26.57 44.55
N ILE A 6 0.52 25.52 43.86
CA ILE A 6 -0.01 24.25 44.39
C ILE A 6 0.23 23.25 43.24
N GLY A 7 0.95 22.14 43.33
CA GLY A 7 1.07 21.14 44.39
C GLY A 7 0.85 19.80 43.67
N GLY A 8 1.81 18.88 43.79
CA GLY A 8 2.02 17.79 42.83
C GLY A 8 1.01 16.64 42.82
N LEU A 9 1.20 15.76 41.83
CA LEU A 9 0.71 14.38 41.83
C LEU A 9 1.73 13.53 41.08
N ALA A 10 2.49 12.72 41.82
CA ALA A 10 3.33 11.68 41.25
C ALA A 10 2.44 10.48 40.90
N ALA A 11 2.28 10.20 39.62
CA ALA A 11 1.64 8.98 39.15
C ALA A 11 2.71 7.87 39.08
N ALA A 12 2.68 6.95 40.05
CA ALA A 12 3.43 5.71 39.95
C ALA A 12 2.66 4.76 39.00
N LEU A 13 3.19 4.57 37.79
CA LEU A 13 2.74 3.52 36.87
C LEU A 13 3.47 2.23 37.23
N ALA A 14 2.79 1.31 37.90
CA ALA A 14 3.26 -0.06 38.07
C ALA A 14 3.00 -0.84 36.77
N LEU A 15 4.07 -1.06 36.01
CA LEU A 15 4.17 -2.04 34.92
C LEU A 15 4.34 -3.44 35.53
N GLY A 16 3.61 -4.45 35.04
CA GLY A 16 3.99 -5.85 35.26
C GLY A 16 2.89 -6.90 35.10
N LEU A 17 2.47 -7.21 33.86
CA LEU A 17 1.96 -8.54 33.51
C LEU A 17 3.01 -9.21 32.63
N THR A 18 3.83 -10.07 33.24
CA THR A 18 4.87 -10.85 32.58
C THR A 18 4.49 -12.33 32.54
N ALA A 19 4.96 -12.98 31.48
CA ALA A 19 5.06 -14.42 31.22
C ALA A 19 3.75 -15.16 30.88
N CYS A 20 3.56 -15.59 29.63
CA CYS A 20 4.30 -16.66 28.92
C CYS A 20 4.01 -18.04 29.51
N GLY A 21 2.97 -18.69 28.99
CA GLY A 21 2.78 -20.14 29.10
C GLY A 21 3.33 -20.81 27.84
N SER A 22 4.64 -21.04 27.81
CA SER A 22 5.27 -22.00 26.89
C SER A 22 5.93 -23.04 27.75
N ASN A 23 5.46 -24.29 27.68
CA ASN A 23 6.20 -25.43 28.21
C ASN A 23 6.08 -26.59 27.22
N GLY A 24 7.21 -26.92 26.61
CA GLY A 24 7.34 -27.93 25.57
C GLY A 24 7.66 -29.32 26.10
N GLY A 25 8.14 -30.15 25.17
CA GLY A 25 8.97 -31.32 25.47
C GLY A 25 8.29 -32.66 25.27
N GLY A 26 8.39 -33.19 24.05
CA GLY A 26 8.06 -34.59 23.75
C GLY A 26 8.75 -35.03 22.46
N ALA A 27 10.06 -35.23 22.52
CA ALA A 27 10.85 -35.87 21.46
C ALA A 27 11.16 -37.32 21.85
N ALA A 28 10.85 -38.27 20.96
CA ALA A 28 11.57 -39.54 20.83
C ALA A 28 11.32 -40.14 19.43
N ALA A 29 12.42 -40.48 18.76
CA ALA A 29 12.56 -41.09 17.43
C ALA A 29 12.00 -42.55 17.38
N ALA A 30 11.87 -43.28 16.27
CA ALA A 30 12.72 -43.44 15.09
C ALA A 30 11.99 -44.23 13.95
N PRO A 31 12.64 -44.88 12.96
CA PRO A 31 12.58 -44.53 11.54
C PRO A 31 11.91 -45.60 10.65
N SER A 32 11.61 -45.27 9.39
CA SER A 32 11.47 -46.27 8.30
C SER A 32 11.62 -45.63 6.91
N SER A 33 12.70 -45.96 6.23
CA SER A 33 12.86 -46.06 4.78
C SER A 33 13.42 -47.48 4.54
N PRO A 34 13.19 -48.17 3.40
CA PRO A 34 13.52 -47.73 2.03
C PRO A 34 12.43 -48.20 1.02
N ALA A 35 12.48 -48.20 -0.30
CA ALA A 35 13.43 -47.90 -1.38
C ALA A 35 12.60 -47.85 -2.69
N GLY A 36 13.08 -47.19 -3.75
CA GLY A 36 12.57 -47.46 -5.11
C GLY A 36 12.62 -46.30 -6.12
N SER A 37 13.82 -46.00 -6.62
CA SER A 37 14.18 -45.10 -7.75
C SER A 37 13.78 -45.70 -9.13
N PRO A 38 14.15 -45.14 -10.33
CA PRO A 38 14.25 -43.77 -10.87
C PRO A 38 13.62 -43.68 -12.32
N PRO A 39 14.19 -42.99 -13.35
CA PRO A 39 13.55 -41.84 -14.03
C PRO A 39 13.21 -42.09 -15.52
N ALA A 40 12.51 -41.16 -16.17
CA ALA A 40 12.47 -41.08 -17.63
C ALA A 40 12.51 -39.63 -18.11
N SER A 41 13.64 -39.31 -18.74
CA SER A 41 13.93 -38.15 -19.56
C SER A 41 13.16 -38.22 -20.87
N SER A 42 12.80 -37.07 -21.45
CA SER A 42 12.80 -36.85 -22.92
C SER A 42 12.50 -35.38 -23.23
N GLU A 43 13.55 -34.67 -23.65
CA GLU A 43 13.46 -33.61 -24.65
C GLU A 43 13.02 -34.23 -26.00
N PRO A 44 12.42 -33.47 -26.93
CA PRO A 44 13.28 -32.95 -27.98
C PRO A 44 12.92 -31.54 -28.49
N THR A 45 13.99 -30.81 -28.80
CA THR A 45 14.09 -29.78 -29.84
C THR A 45 13.39 -30.18 -31.15
N GLN A 46 12.66 -29.24 -31.79
CA GLN A 46 12.69 -29.03 -33.25
C GLN A 46 11.92 -27.78 -33.69
N THR A 47 12.65 -26.82 -34.25
CA THR A 47 12.16 -25.82 -35.21
C THR A 47 11.97 -26.51 -36.57
N PRO A 48 10.99 -26.08 -37.39
CA PRO A 48 11.42 -25.59 -38.70
C PRO A 48 10.68 -24.33 -39.16
N THR A 49 11.48 -23.42 -39.71
CA THR A 49 11.15 -22.38 -40.69
C THR A 49 10.43 -22.96 -41.91
N SER A 50 9.35 -22.30 -42.37
CA SER A 50 9.04 -22.11 -43.80
C SER A 50 7.91 -21.10 -44.02
N THR A 51 8.27 -19.95 -44.60
CA THR A 51 7.45 -19.03 -45.42
C THR A 51 7.78 -19.40 -46.88
N PRO A 52 6.85 -19.45 -47.87
CA PRO A 52 6.36 -18.24 -48.55
C PRO A 52 4.97 -18.31 -49.25
N GLY A 53 4.45 -17.13 -49.64
CA GLY A 53 3.45 -16.96 -50.72
C GLY A 53 2.10 -16.37 -50.25
N ALA A 54 1.97 -15.06 -50.04
CA ALA A 54 1.66 -14.04 -51.05
C ALA A 54 0.33 -14.27 -51.79
N SER A 55 -0.70 -13.50 -51.40
CA SER A 55 -1.64 -12.80 -52.29
C SER A 55 -2.49 -11.79 -51.49
N THR A 56 -2.04 -10.54 -51.45
CA THR A 56 -2.92 -9.35 -51.50
C THR A 56 -3.51 -9.23 -52.92
N PRO A 57 -4.49 -8.34 -53.24
CA PRO A 57 -5.16 -7.31 -52.43
C PRO A 57 -6.71 -7.45 -52.46
N SER A 58 -7.47 -6.81 -51.58
CA SER A 58 -8.10 -5.52 -51.92
C SER A 58 -8.70 -4.85 -50.68
N GLU A 59 -8.27 -3.61 -50.48
CA GLU A 59 -8.95 -2.54 -49.76
C GLU A 59 -10.39 -2.33 -50.26
N PRO A 60 -11.29 -1.82 -49.42
CA PRO A 60 -11.61 -0.40 -49.58
C PRO A 60 -11.30 0.40 -48.32
N SER A 61 -10.68 1.54 -48.57
CA SER A 61 -10.23 2.54 -47.60
C SER A 61 -11.35 3.03 -46.68
N ALA A 62 -11.07 3.09 -45.38
CA ALA A 62 -11.75 3.97 -44.44
C ALA A 62 -10.69 4.69 -43.58
N PRO A 63 -10.85 6.00 -43.32
CA PRO A 63 -9.74 6.88 -42.98
C PRO A 63 -9.15 6.60 -41.60
N ARG A 64 -7.81 6.53 -41.58
CA ARG A 64 -6.94 6.53 -40.41
C ARG A 64 -7.13 7.84 -39.65
N SER A 65 -7.73 7.78 -38.46
CA SER A 65 -7.72 8.88 -37.50
C SER A 65 -6.82 8.54 -36.30
N PRO A 66 -5.99 9.47 -35.81
CA PRO A 66 -4.88 9.17 -34.91
C PRO A 66 -5.30 9.21 -33.43
N GLY A 67 -4.75 8.28 -32.64
CA GLY A 67 -4.67 8.41 -31.18
C GLY A 67 -5.94 8.06 -30.44
N ALA A 68 -6.05 6.81 -29.97
CA ALA A 68 -6.92 6.53 -28.83
C ALA A 68 -6.40 7.35 -27.64
N PRO A 69 -7.20 8.26 -27.04
CA PRO A 69 -6.80 8.85 -25.79
C PRO A 69 -6.79 7.73 -24.75
N VAL A 70 -5.64 7.55 -24.09
CA VAL A 70 -5.61 6.91 -22.77
C VAL A 70 -6.72 7.57 -21.96
N VAL A 71 -7.70 6.77 -21.55
CA VAL A 71 -8.74 7.21 -20.63
C VAL A 71 -8.03 7.59 -19.34
N ARG A 72 -7.68 8.86 -19.20
CA ARG A 72 -7.43 9.45 -17.89
C ARG A 72 -8.79 9.38 -17.21
N HIS A 73 -8.95 8.40 -16.32
CA HIS A 73 -10.05 8.40 -15.36
C HIS A 73 -9.82 9.58 -14.42
N THR A 74 -10.08 10.80 -14.90
CA THR A 74 -10.31 11.94 -14.04
C THR A 74 -11.72 11.72 -13.51
N PRO A 75 -11.91 11.33 -12.24
CA PRO A 75 -13.26 11.19 -11.72
C PRO A 75 -13.90 12.57 -11.73
N LEU A 76 -15.21 12.61 -12.04
CA LEU A 76 -16.02 13.82 -12.05
C LEU A 76 -15.72 14.65 -10.79
N ALA A 77 -15.06 15.81 -10.98
CA ALA A 77 -15.14 16.87 -10.01
C ALA A 77 -16.62 17.21 -9.88
N GLN A 78 -17.17 17.15 -8.66
CA GLN A 78 -18.55 17.55 -8.41
C GLN A 78 -18.75 18.97 -8.98
N PRO A 79 -19.70 19.16 -9.92
CA PRO A 79 -19.99 20.48 -10.44
C PRO A 79 -20.51 21.35 -9.29
N GLY A 80 -19.74 22.36 -8.89
CA GLY A 80 -20.20 23.45 -8.02
C GLY A 80 -19.69 23.50 -6.58
N GLY A 81 -18.75 22.64 -6.16
CA GLY A 81 -18.15 22.69 -4.81
C GLY A 81 -16.70 23.21 -4.82
N GLN A 82 -16.31 24.05 -3.86
CA GLN A 82 -14.90 24.36 -3.64
C GLN A 82 -14.12 23.05 -3.44
N GLN A 83 -13.06 22.84 -4.23
CA GLN A 83 -12.24 21.64 -4.07
C GLN A 83 -11.53 21.68 -2.72
N VAL A 84 -11.66 20.61 -1.95
CA VAL A 84 -10.97 20.43 -0.67
C VAL A 84 -9.49 20.27 -0.94
N LYS A 85 -8.66 21.22 -0.50
CA LYS A 85 -7.20 21.18 -0.70
C LYS A 85 -6.46 20.38 0.38
N SER A 86 -7.03 20.31 1.58
CA SER A 86 -6.44 19.58 2.70
C SER A 86 -7.53 19.17 3.69
N LYS A 87 -7.34 18.02 4.35
CA LYS A 87 -8.22 17.50 5.40
C LYS A 87 -7.39 16.77 6.45
N TRP A 88 -7.68 17.02 7.72
CA TRP A 88 -7.16 16.23 8.83
C TRP A 88 -8.20 15.22 9.31
N GLY A 89 -7.75 14.05 9.73
CA GLY A 89 -8.56 13.04 10.39
C GLY A 89 -7.89 11.67 10.40
N THR A 90 -8.63 10.66 10.87
CA THR A 90 -8.18 9.27 10.83
C THR A 90 -8.30 8.71 9.42
N LEU A 91 -7.22 8.14 8.91
CA LEU A 91 -7.19 7.36 7.68
C LEU A 91 -7.96 6.07 7.87
N GLN A 92 -8.84 5.76 6.91
CA GLN A 92 -9.58 4.51 6.89
C GLN A 92 -9.43 3.86 5.53
N TYR A 93 -9.14 2.57 5.52
CA TYR A 93 -9.08 1.76 4.31
C TYR A 93 -10.49 1.50 3.78
N LEU A 94 -10.69 1.66 2.48
CA LEU A 94 -11.93 1.29 1.79
C LEU A 94 -11.75 0.11 0.85
N ALA A 95 -10.69 0.16 0.04
CA ALA A 95 -10.34 -0.79 -1.00
C ALA A 95 -8.88 -0.53 -1.40
N PRO A 96 -8.23 -1.42 -2.18
CA PRO A 96 -6.84 -1.23 -2.57
C PRO A 96 -6.60 0.15 -3.21
N GLY A 97 -5.68 0.92 -2.64
CA GLY A 97 -5.34 2.29 -3.08
C GLY A 97 -6.44 3.35 -2.87
N LYS A 98 -7.49 3.04 -2.11
CA LYS A 98 -8.62 3.94 -1.81
C LYS A 98 -8.84 4.07 -0.31
N TYR A 99 -8.96 5.31 0.14
CA TYR A 99 -9.04 5.63 1.57
C TYR A 99 -10.09 6.71 1.85
N LEU A 100 -10.51 6.81 3.10
CA LEU A 100 -11.20 7.96 3.65
C LEU A 100 -10.31 8.73 4.61
N VAL A 101 -10.47 10.05 4.64
CA VAL A 101 -10.08 10.89 5.78
C VAL A 101 -11.28 11.74 6.21
N GLY A 102 -11.78 11.47 7.40
CA GLY A 102 -13.10 11.96 7.83
C GLY A 102 -14.20 11.48 6.89
N ASN A 103 -14.77 12.39 6.10
CA ASN A 103 -15.85 12.10 5.14
C ASN A 103 -15.43 12.24 3.67
N ILE A 104 -14.12 12.37 3.39
CA ILE A 104 -13.59 12.56 2.04
C ILE A 104 -12.91 11.28 1.58
N GLY A 105 -13.44 10.68 0.51
CA GLY A 105 -12.81 9.57 -0.20
C GLY A 105 -11.79 10.05 -1.21
N PHE A 106 -10.64 9.39 -1.23
CA PHE A 106 -9.54 9.74 -2.10
C PHE A 106 -8.75 8.51 -2.56
N PHE A 107 -7.96 8.72 -3.60
CA PHE A 107 -7.00 7.75 -4.12
C PHE A 107 -5.59 8.25 -3.84
N VAL A 108 -4.65 7.33 -3.76
CA VAL A 108 -3.23 7.68 -3.66
C VAL A 108 -2.65 7.85 -5.06
N ALA A 109 -2.00 8.98 -5.30
CA ALA A 109 -1.29 9.23 -6.54
C ALA A 109 0.08 8.54 -6.51
N ASN A 110 0.67 8.28 -7.68
CA ASN A 110 2.01 7.69 -7.75
C ASN A 110 3.10 8.59 -7.15
N ASP A 111 2.86 9.91 -7.12
CA ASP A 111 3.75 10.93 -6.55
C ASP A 111 3.32 11.35 -5.13
N THR A 112 2.42 10.60 -4.49
CA THR A 112 2.06 10.87 -3.09
C THR A 112 3.29 10.72 -2.22
N VAL A 113 3.59 11.78 -1.46
CA VAL A 113 4.62 11.71 -0.42
C VAL A 113 3.96 11.27 0.88
N LEU A 114 4.48 10.21 1.50
CA LEU A 114 4.09 9.81 2.85
C LEU A 114 5.11 10.32 3.87
N GLN A 115 4.64 10.95 4.93
CA GLN A 115 5.44 11.40 6.06
C GLN A 115 4.87 10.81 7.34
N VAL A 116 5.63 9.94 8.00
CA VAL A 116 5.22 9.25 9.24
C VAL A 116 5.75 10.03 10.43
N ALA A 117 4.98 10.15 11.51
CA ALA A 117 5.34 11.02 12.63
C ALA A 117 6.37 10.39 13.60
N GLY A 118 7.11 9.38 13.13
CA GLY A 118 7.93 8.47 13.92
C GLY A 118 7.36 7.06 13.92
N GLY A 119 8.20 6.05 14.19
CA GLY A 119 7.81 4.64 14.11
C GLY A 119 8.31 3.97 12.83
N THR A 120 7.54 3.02 12.31
CA THR A 120 7.91 2.21 11.13
C THR A 120 7.09 2.66 9.92
N CYS A 121 7.75 2.84 8.79
CA CYS A 121 7.10 3.10 7.51
C CYS A 121 6.20 1.90 7.11
N PRO A 122 5.23 2.10 6.20
CA PRO A 122 4.35 1.02 5.73
C PRO A 122 5.09 -0.18 5.13
N ASP A 123 6.26 0.06 4.54
CA ASP A 123 7.14 -0.96 3.97
C ASP A 123 7.98 -1.73 5.01
N GLY A 124 7.81 -1.43 6.30
CA GLY A 124 8.57 -2.02 7.40
C GLY A 124 9.93 -1.36 7.65
N SER A 125 10.30 -0.33 6.88
CA SER A 125 11.57 0.38 7.06
C SER A 125 11.49 1.46 8.15
N ALA A 126 12.66 1.92 8.60
CA ALA A 126 12.73 3.11 9.44
C ALA A 126 12.61 4.38 8.58
N PRO A 127 11.88 5.41 9.05
CA PRO A 127 11.75 6.67 8.32
C PRO A 127 13.11 7.36 8.13
N SER A 128 13.29 8.01 6.97
CA SER A 128 14.48 8.83 6.69
C SER A 128 14.53 10.06 7.60
N ASP A 129 15.64 10.82 7.58
CA ASP A 129 15.80 12.06 8.40
C ASP A 129 14.67 13.08 8.18
N ASP A 130 14.07 13.12 6.99
CA ASP A 130 12.90 13.97 6.64
C ASP A 130 11.55 13.36 7.04
N SER A 131 11.55 12.21 7.71
CA SER A 131 10.37 11.40 8.04
C SER A 131 9.59 10.86 6.84
N LYS A 132 10.19 10.87 5.65
CA LYS A 132 9.59 10.34 4.41
C LYS A 132 9.64 8.81 4.39
N CYS A 133 8.55 8.22 3.91
CA CYS A 133 8.38 6.78 3.77
C CYS A 133 7.94 6.42 2.34
N SER A 134 8.20 5.18 1.92
CA SER A 134 7.52 4.63 0.76
C SER A 134 6.02 4.48 1.02
N ILE A 135 5.24 4.52 -0.05
CA ILE A 135 3.80 4.27 -0.02
C ILE A 135 3.49 2.76 -0.16
N ASP A 136 4.49 1.95 -0.47
CA ASP A 136 4.36 0.48 -0.55
C ASP A 136 3.92 -0.08 0.80
N GLY A 137 2.87 -0.92 0.79
CA GLY A 137 2.30 -1.46 2.03
C GLY A 137 1.34 -0.52 2.76
N LEU A 138 0.97 0.63 2.17
CA LEU A 138 0.04 1.57 2.81
C LEU A 138 -1.33 0.95 3.11
N ASP A 139 -1.82 0.06 2.25
CA ASP A 139 -3.11 -0.61 2.44
C ASP A 139 -3.12 -1.42 3.74
N GLU A 140 -2.08 -2.22 3.97
CA GLU A 140 -1.91 -3.04 5.17
C GLU A 140 -1.63 -2.16 6.39
N TRP A 141 -0.82 -1.11 6.23
CA TRP A 141 -0.50 -0.17 7.31
C TRP A 141 -1.75 0.52 7.84
N VAL A 142 -2.59 1.09 6.96
CA VAL A 142 -3.86 1.72 7.37
C VAL A 142 -4.84 0.72 8.01
N GLN A 143 -4.78 -0.56 7.62
CA GLN A 143 -5.61 -1.62 8.23
C GLN A 143 -5.08 -2.10 9.58
N ALA A 144 -3.76 -2.01 9.81
CA ALA A 144 -3.12 -2.55 11.01
C ALA A 144 -3.40 -1.69 12.25
N ALA A 145 -3.53 -0.38 12.10
CA ALA A 145 -3.81 0.53 13.21
C ALA A 145 -4.55 1.81 12.75
N PRO A 146 -5.21 2.53 13.67
CA PRO A 146 -5.74 3.86 13.37
C PRO A 146 -4.61 4.88 13.20
N HIS A 147 -4.53 5.52 12.02
CA HIS A 147 -3.54 6.57 11.74
C HIS A 147 -4.22 7.93 11.58
N ASN A 148 -3.86 8.90 12.42
CA ASN A 148 -4.31 10.28 12.24
C ASN A 148 -3.37 11.01 11.30
N ALA A 149 -3.89 11.62 10.25
CA ALA A 149 -3.08 12.29 9.25
C ALA A 149 -3.73 13.57 8.72
N VAL A 150 -2.89 14.48 8.25
CA VAL A 150 -3.26 15.55 7.31
C VAL A 150 -3.02 15.03 5.90
N VAL A 151 -4.06 15.03 5.08
CA VAL A 151 -4.00 14.68 3.66
C VAL A 151 -4.15 15.94 2.83
N GLN A 152 -3.22 16.21 1.92
CA GLN A 152 -3.34 17.24 0.91
C GLN A 152 -3.79 16.62 -0.41
N PHE A 153 -4.66 17.33 -1.13
CA PHE A 153 -5.29 16.81 -2.35
C PHE A 153 -4.98 17.67 -3.57
N SER A 154 -4.90 17.00 -4.71
CA SER A 154 -5.06 17.57 -6.04
C SER A 154 -6.22 16.84 -6.74
N GLY A 155 -7.38 17.49 -6.83
CA GLY A 155 -8.60 16.80 -7.23
C GLY A 155 -9.04 15.79 -6.16
N GLN A 156 -9.21 14.53 -6.57
CA GLN A 156 -9.54 13.42 -5.68
C GLN A 156 -8.32 12.57 -5.28
N ALA A 157 -7.12 12.97 -5.69
CA ALA A 157 -5.89 12.25 -5.41
C ALA A 157 -5.13 12.93 -4.26
N ALA A 158 -4.60 12.13 -3.34
CA ALA A 158 -3.68 12.62 -2.33
C ALA A 158 -2.31 12.93 -2.97
N THR A 159 -1.71 14.06 -2.61
CA THR A 159 -0.33 14.41 -3.02
C THR A 159 0.63 14.39 -1.83
N LEU A 160 0.10 14.56 -0.61
CA LEU A 160 0.84 14.41 0.64
C LEU A 160 -0.07 13.75 1.67
N ILE A 161 0.44 12.74 2.35
CA ILE A 161 -0.14 12.18 3.56
C ILE A 161 0.89 12.40 4.66
N ARG A 162 0.56 13.20 5.67
CA ARG A 162 1.42 13.44 6.83
C ARG A 162 0.71 12.95 8.08
N GLU A 163 1.23 11.89 8.67
CA GLU A 163 0.77 11.41 9.97
C GLU A 163 1.04 12.46 11.07
N THR A 164 0.17 12.49 12.06
CA THR A 164 0.23 13.37 13.23
C THR A 164 0.18 12.53 14.50
N GLN A 165 1.08 12.78 15.45
CA GLN A 165 1.02 12.20 16.80
C GLN A 165 -0.11 12.79 17.63
#